data_AF-A0A1H9NYP9-F1
#
_entry.id   AF-A0A1H9NYP9-F1
#
_cell.length_a   1.000
_cell.length_b   1.000
_cell.length_c   1.000
_cell.angle_alpha   90.00
_cell.angle_beta   90.00
_cell.angle_gamma   90.00
#
_symmetry.space_group_name_H-M   'P 1'
#
loop_
_entity.id
_entity.type
_entity.pdbx_description
1 polymer ?
#
loop_
_entity_poly.entity_id
_entity_poly.type
_entity_poly.pdbx_seq_one_letter_code
_entity_poly.pdbx_strand_id
1 'polypeptide(L)'
;MDMKLTNMILHKEILLIHADINNNDYIFTVKWNTPEHTKGGEWELKSYINNSNGQKDLTSDQIQEFLDQINPKWDWETDREQIERVIEKND
;
A
#
# COMPACT_ATOMS: atom_id res chain seq x y z
N MET A 1 7.03 -10.07 10.84
CA MET A 1 7.84 -8.91 11.26
C MET A 1 6.92 -7.92 11.96
N ASP A 2 7.41 -7.00 12.79
CA ASP A 2 6.55 -5.90 13.26
C ASP A 2 6.73 -4.71 12.31
N MET A 3 5.66 -4.37 11.59
CA MET A 3 5.60 -3.24 10.66
C MET A 3 4.34 -2.45 10.94
N LYS A 4 4.51 -1.14 11.19
CA LYS A 4 3.41 -0.22 11.41
C LYS A 4 3.51 0.94 10.43
N LEU A 5 2.55 1.02 9.53
CA LEU A 5 2.39 2.17 8.65
C LEU A 5 1.86 3.36 9.45
N THR A 6 2.50 4.50 9.29
CA THR A 6 2.12 5.77 9.89
C THR A 6 2.19 6.87 8.83
N ASN A 7 1.49 7.97 9.06
CA ASN A 7 1.57 9.19 8.25
C ASN A 7 1.61 8.97 6.72
N MET A 8 0.43 8.78 6.13
CA MET A 8 0.27 8.57 4.69
C MET A 8 -0.08 9.89 4.01
N ILE A 9 0.78 10.37 3.11
CA ILE A 9 0.61 11.65 2.41
C ILE A 9 0.47 11.38 0.91
N LEU A 10 -0.74 11.57 0.39
CA LEU A 10 -1.04 11.45 -1.03
C LEU A 10 -0.85 12.79 -1.74
N HIS A 11 0.02 12.83 -2.74
CA HIS A 11 0.17 13.95 -3.66
C HIS A 11 0.04 13.47 -5.11
N LYS A 12 -1.13 13.70 -5.70
CA LYS A 12 -1.52 13.18 -7.03
C LYS A 12 -1.37 11.64 -7.06
N GLU A 13 -0.47 11.15 -7.89
CA GLU A 13 -0.16 9.72 -8.09
C GLU A 13 0.97 9.22 -7.19
N ILE A 14 1.52 10.06 -6.32
CA ILE A 14 2.63 9.70 -5.42
C ILE A 14 2.11 9.62 -4.00
N LEU A 15 2.38 8.52 -3.32
CA LEU A 15 2.08 8.33 -1.91
C LEU A 15 3.39 8.20 -1.12
N LEU A 16 3.56 9.08 -0.14
CA LEU A 16 4.62 9.00 0.85
C LEU A 16 4.09 8.28 2.09
N ILE A 17 4.82 7.30 2.60
CA ILE A 17 4.40 6.49 3.75
C ILE A 17 5.56 6.44 4.74
N HIS A 18 5.28 6.77 6.00
CA HIS A 18 6.19 6.47 7.09
C HIS A 18 5.91 5.06 7.60
N ALA A 19 6.93 4.31 7.96
CA ALA A 19 6.76 2.98 8.52
C ALA A 19 7.78 2.73 9.62
N ASP A 20 7.29 2.30 10.78
CA ASP A 20 8.13 1.72 11.81
C ASP A 20 8.33 0.23 11.48
N ILE A 21 9.57 -0.18 11.23
CA ILE A 21 9.96 -1.57 10.98
C ILE A 21 11.02 -1.97 11.99
N ASN A 22 10.70 -2.89 12.89
CA ASN A 22 11.60 -3.33 13.96
C ASN A 22 12.24 -2.14 14.73
N ASN A 23 11.41 -1.16 15.11
CA ASN A 23 11.80 0.08 15.81
C ASN A 23 12.71 1.04 15.01
N ASN A 24 12.76 0.92 13.69
CA ASN A 24 13.43 1.89 12.83
C ASN A 24 12.38 2.62 11.97
N ASP A 25 12.53 3.94 11.87
CA ASP A 25 11.67 4.79 11.04
C ASP A 25 12.15 4.78 9.59
N TYR A 26 11.23 4.46 8.68
CA TYR A 26 11.44 4.42 7.25
C TYR A 26 10.47 5.33 6.53
N ILE A 27 10.96 5.98 5.48
CA ILE A 27 10.11 6.73 4.55
C ILE A 27 10.12 6.00 3.21
N PHE A 28 8.93 5.61 2.77
CA PHE A 28 8.67 5.01 1.47
C PHE A 28 8.01 6.02 0.53
N THR A 29 8.42 5.99 -0.72
CA THR A 29 7.75 6.69 -1.83
C THR A 29 7.26 5.65 -2.82
N VAL A 30 5.95 5.63 -3.05
CA VAL A 30 5.32 4.75 -4.02
C VAL A 30 4.53 5.56 -5.04
N LYS A 31 4.35 5.02 -6.24
CA LYS A 31 3.58 5.64 -7.32
C LYS A 31 2.42 4.74 -7.73
N TRP A 32 1.25 5.33 -7.90
CA TRP A 32 0.07 4.67 -8.45
C TRP A 32 0.31 4.32 -9.92
N ASN A 33 0.27 3.02 -10.25
CA ASN A 33 0.62 2.53 -11.59
C ASN A 33 -0.57 2.53 -12.57
N THR A 34 -1.80 2.28 -12.08
CA THR A 34 -3.01 2.11 -12.91
C THR A 34 -4.17 3.02 -12.48
N PRO A 35 -4.23 4.28 -12.94
CA PRO A 35 -5.33 5.20 -12.62
C PRO A 35 -6.70 4.72 -13.13
N GLU A 36 -6.68 3.83 -14.13
CA GLU A 36 -7.85 3.32 -14.85
C GLU A 36 -8.58 2.20 -14.10
N HIS A 37 -7.93 1.59 -13.10
CA HIS A 37 -8.52 0.52 -12.29
C HIS A 37 -9.20 1.11 -11.04
N THR A 38 -10.52 1.03 -10.99
CA THR A 38 -11.37 1.51 -9.89
C THR A 38 -11.22 0.74 -8.57
N LYS A 39 -10.45 -0.36 -8.55
CA LYS A 39 -10.25 -1.26 -7.41
C LYS A 39 -9.30 -0.71 -6.31
N GLY A 40 -8.79 0.51 -6.46
CA GLY A 40 -7.61 0.98 -5.73
C GLY A 40 -6.37 0.39 -6.40
N GLY A 41 -5.56 1.24 -7.01
CA GLY A 41 -4.52 0.79 -7.93
C GLY A 41 -3.32 0.15 -7.25
N GLU A 42 -2.50 -0.49 -8.07
CA GLU A 42 -1.24 -1.06 -7.65
C GLU A 42 -0.21 0.05 -7.42
N TRP A 43 0.28 0.14 -6.19
CA TRP A 43 1.38 0.99 -5.80
C TRP A 43 2.71 0.33 -6.14
N GLU A 44 3.53 1.04 -6.91
CA GLU A 44 4.88 0.63 -7.28
C GLU A 44 5.90 1.36 -6.38
N LEU A 45 6.81 0.62 -5.76
CA LEU A 45 7.91 1.22 -4.99
C LEU A 45 8.84 2.02 -5.90
N LYS A 46 9.03 3.30 -5.59
CA LYS A 46 10.01 4.17 -6.27
C LYS A 46 11.27 4.36 -5.44
N SER A 47 11.12 4.56 -4.14
CA SER A 47 12.26 4.66 -3.23
C SER A 47 11.85 4.37 -1.80
N TYR A 48 12.84 4.03 -1.00
CA TYR A 48 12.74 4.05 0.45
C TYR A 48 14.05 4.55 1.04
N ILE A 49 14.01 4.98 2.30
CA ILE A 49 15.18 5.34 3.09
C ILE A 49 14.90 5.09 4.57
N ASN A 50 15.88 4.56 5.30
CA ASN A 50 15.87 4.57 6.75
C ASN A 50 16.12 6.01 7.21
N ASN A 51 15.13 6.63 7.84
CA ASN A 51 15.20 8.03 8.25
C ASN A 51 16.23 8.27 9.36
N SER A 52 16.61 7.21 10.09
CA SER A 52 17.56 7.30 11.21
C SER A 52 19.02 7.30 10.78
N ASN A 53 19.36 6.63 9.67
CA ASN A 53 20.74 6.47 9.22
C ASN A 53 21.00 6.86 7.74
N GLY A 54 19.94 7.16 6.97
CA GLY A 54 20.01 7.55 5.57
C GLY A 54 20.31 6.41 4.59
N GLN A 55 20.26 5.15 5.03
CA GLN A 55 20.62 3.98 4.24
C GLN A 55 19.39 3.26 3.66
N LYS A 56 19.66 2.43 2.64
CA LYS A 56 18.71 1.48 2.07
C LYS A 56 19.08 0.08 2.55
N ASP A 57 18.66 -0.25 3.77
CA ASP A 57 19.12 -1.41 4.53
C ASP A 57 18.05 -2.52 4.69
N LEU A 58 16.91 -2.41 3.99
CA LEU A 58 15.86 -3.43 4.01
C LEU A 58 16.19 -4.59 3.08
N THR A 59 15.85 -5.80 3.51
CA THR A 59 15.91 -6.98 2.64
C THR A 59 14.76 -6.98 1.63
N SER A 60 14.91 -7.77 0.57
CA SER A 60 13.84 -7.97 -0.43
C SER A 60 12.53 -8.46 0.20
N ASP A 61 12.60 -9.34 1.20
CA ASP A 61 11.41 -9.88 1.88
C ASP A 61 10.67 -8.78 2.67
N GLN A 62 11.40 -7.88 3.32
CA GLN A 62 10.81 -6.76 4.06
C GLN A 62 10.14 -5.75 3.13
N ILE A 63 10.76 -5.51 1.97
CA ILE A 63 10.18 -4.67 0.92
C ILE A 63 8.90 -5.31 0.36
N GLN A 64 8.90 -6.62 0.15
CA GLN A 64 7.73 -7.35 -0.34
C GLN A 64 6.59 -7.32 0.70
N GLU A 65 6.90 -7.50 1.98
CA GLU A 65 5.91 -7.41 3.06
C GLU A 65 5.28 -6.00 3.12
N PHE A 66 6.07 -4.94 2.93
CA PHE A 66 5.55 -3.57 2.81
C PHE A 66 4.61 -3.43 1.61
N LEU A 67 5.02 -3.90 0.43
CA LEU A 67 4.22 -3.82 -0.79
C LEU A 67 2.90 -4.57 -0.65
N ASP A 68 2.92 -5.76 -0.05
CA ASP A 68 1.72 -6.57 0.19
C ASP A 68 0.74 -5.90 1.16
N GLN A 69 1.23 -5.11 2.14
CA GLN A 69 0.37 -4.35 3.04
C GLN A 69 -0.34 -3.17 2.35
N ILE A 70 0.34 -2.48 1.43
CA ILE A 70 -0.22 -1.30 0.76
C ILE A 70 -0.99 -1.64 -0.52
N ASN A 71 -0.78 -2.83 -1.07
CA ASN A 71 -1.50 -3.37 -2.22
C ASN A 71 -2.43 -4.50 -1.77
N PRO A 72 -3.59 -4.16 -1.19
CA PRO A 72 -4.48 -5.18 -0.66
C PRO A 72 -5.03 -6.04 -1.82
N LYS A 73 -4.96 -7.36 -1.66
CA LYS A 73 -5.49 -8.34 -2.62
C LYS A 73 -7.01 -8.43 -2.49
N TRP A 74 -7.73 -7.42 -2.96
CA TRP A 74 -9.19 -7.44 -2.98
C TRP A 74 -9.69 -8.30 -4.13
N ASP A 75 -10.55 -9.27 -3.81
CA ASP A 75 -11.34 -9.97 -4.82
C ASP A 75 -12.59 -9.15 -5.15
N TRP A 76 -12.35 -8.06 -5.87
CA TRP A 76 -13.40 -7.13 -6.27
C TRP A 76 -14.54 -7.78 -7.05
N GLU A 77 -14.30 -8.86 -7.81
CA GLU A 77 -15.40 -9.54 -8.49
C GLU A 77 -16.34 -10.16 -7.47
N THR A 78 -15.79 -10.85 -6.48
CA THR A 78 -16.57 -11.40 -5.36
C THR A 78 -17.26 -10.29 -4.55
N ASP A 79 -16.57 -9.19 -4.24
CA ASP A 79 -17.16 -8.10 -3.45
C ASP A 79 -18.25 -7.35 -4.22
N ARG A 80 -18.07 -7.13 -5.53
CA ARG A 80 -19.08 -6.50 -6.40
C ARG A 80 -20.33 -7.36 -6.51
N GLU A 81 -20.17 -8.68 -6.75
CA GLU A 81 -21.31 -9.60 -6.81
C GLU A 81 -22.13 -9.61 -5.51
N GLN A 82 -21.47 -9.51 -4.36
CA GLN A 82 -22.17 -9.43 -3.06
C GLN A 82 -22.97 -8.14 -2.93
N ILE A 83 -22.40 -7.01 -3.34
CA ILE A 83 -23.08 -5.70 -3.32
C ILE A 83 -24.30 -5.72 -4.25
N GLU A 84 -24.14 -6.21 -5.48
CA GLU A 84 -25.22 -6.31 -6.46
C GLU A 84 -26.39 -7.18 -5.95
N ARG A 85 -26.10 -8.34 -5.36
CA ARG A 85 -27.13 -9.21 -4.75
C ARG A 85 -27.90 -8.57 -3.59
N VAL A 86 -27.26 -7.68 -2.83
CA VAL A 86 -27.92 -6.96 -1.73
C VAL A 86 -28.83 -5.85 -2.27
N ILE A 87 -28.43 -5.20 -3.36
CA ILE A 87 -29.27 -4.18 -4.03
C ILE A 87 -30.52 -4.86 -4.61
N GLU A 88 -30.37 -5.95 -5.37
CA GLU A 88 -31.49 -6.69 -5.98
C GLU A 88 -32.49 -7.28 -4.97
N LYS A 89 -32.08 -7.53 -3.72
CA LYS A 89 -32.96 -8.05 -2.66
C LYS A 89 -33.82 -6.99 -1.98
N ASN A 90 -33.50 -5.70 -2.17
CA ASN A 90 -34.18 -4.59 -1.52
C ASN A 90 -35.07 -3.78 -2.47
N ASP A 91 -35.15 -4.16 -3.74
CA ASP A 91 -36.13 -3.71 -4.74
C ASP A 91 -37.26 -4.74 -4.92
#